data_AF-U5EN39-F1
#
_entry.id   AF-U5EN39-F1
#
_cell.length_a   1.000
_cell.length_b   1.000
_cell.length_c   1.000
_cell.angle_alpha   90.00
_cell.angle_beta   90.00
_cell.angle_gamma   90.00
#
_symmetry.space_group_name_H-M   'P 1'
#
loop_
_entity.id
_entity.type
_entity.pdbx_description
1 polymer ?
#
loop_
_entity_poly.entity_id
_entity_poly.type
_entity_poly.pdbx_seq_one_letter_code
_entity_poly.pdbx_strand_id
1 'polypeptide(L)'
;SRVAEYYENYVKEMNLTKYFMNDTIVTMVTPIFGEESKQRYWNVCGYHRLTNKQFSIVCKKIILANGASDLANRLGIKGENLQMPWIKYELPHLEKALEQIDENQRKKLRPVLIVGAGLSAADAVTICRSSGIPVVHVYRNRTAGLDKMLPGNVYPEYHEVHKMMKDSQTKYELYTPLPEHTIAELYLDSTTNSPNVHRVRVQHLKSGEKRDIEVSFCAILIGSRPDLKFISTISSTGNDDKLMVMIHQNSNNNNNSNIGEVITKPVVASSSSQALLQQQLEQQQQLIVAQQQQQQQTPPPTVQTFTEQLFSSRIAKKLLWLKNICAKCKHLNLCDRSRYKFVNQQFEQKRTKCECSQQNPSTTIVHNISNNNTKNRKNSIVDEFEVAASGFGLGEDPKKPIDCKTNPIDVDKYTNLVLKAPQKGLYAMGPLVGDNFVRFIAGGALSIASSLNKQIVEND
;
A
#
# COMPACT_ATOMS: atom_id res chain seq x y z
N SER A 1 -1.31 -19.09 -5.70
CA SER A 1 -1.44 -18.23 -6.91
C SER A 1 -0.20 -18.43 -7.78
N ARG A 2 -0.36 -18.67 -9.09
CA ARG A 2 0.76 -18.83 -10.04
C ARG A 2 1.70 -17.61 -10.08
N VAL A 3 1.16 -16.41 -9.83
CA VAL A 3 1.94 -15.16 -9.78
C VAL A 3 2.84 -15.12 -8.53
N ALA A 4 2.34 -15.60 -7.39
CA ALA A 4 3.14 -15.66 -6.16
C ALA A 4 4.30 -16.63 -6.31
N GLU A 5 4.02 -17.81 -6.88
CA GLU A 5 5.04 -18.82 -7.20
C GLU A 5 6.10 -18.28 -8.19
N TYR A 6 5.67 -17.55 -9.22
CA TYR A 6 6.58 -16.88 -10.14
C TYR A 6 7.57 -15.95 -9.42
N TYR A 7 7.10 -15.10 -8.51
CA TYR A 7 7.99 -14.18 -7.78
C TYR A 7 8.94 -14.91 -6.83
N GLU A 8 8.49 -15.99 -6.20
CA GLU A 8 9.35 -16.82 -5.35
C GLU A 8 10.46 -17.52 -6.16
N ASN A 9 10.08 -18.12 -7.29
CA ASN A 9 11.03 -18.79 -8.19
C ASN A 9 12.03 -17.79 -8.79
N TYR A 10 11.56 -16.60 -9.17
CA TYR A 10 12.43 -15.54 -9.68
C TYR A 10 13.55 -15.16 -8.70
N VAL A 11 13.26 -15.06 -7.40
CA VAL A 11 14.27 -14.76 -6.36
C VAL A 11 15.32 -15.86 -6.28
N LYS A 12 14.90 -17.13 -6.40
CA LYS A 12 15.80 -18.31 -6.37
C LYS A 12 16.66 -18.37 -7.63
N GLU A 13 16.05 -18.30 -8.81
CA GLU A 13 16.72 -18.39 -10.11
C GLU A 13 17.73 -17.26 -10.33
N MET A 14 17.41 -16.04 -9.88
CA MET A 14 18.30 -14.88 -9.99
C MET A 14 19.34 -14.79 -8.85
N ASN A 15 19.42 -15.80 -7.97
CA ASN A 15 20.34 -15.85 -6.83
C ASN A 15 20.26 -14.59 -5.94
N LEU A 16 19.05 -14.09 -5.72
CA LEU A 16 18.79 -12.88 -4.95
C LEU A 16 18.60 -13.15 -3.46
N THR A 17 18.38 -14.41 -3.07
CA THR A 17 18.08 -14.83 -1.68
C THR A 17 19.06 -14.28 -0.64
N LYS A 18 20.35 -14.15 -0.99
CA LYS A 18 21.38 -13.59 -0.09
C LYS A 18 21.14 -12.13 0.35
N TYR A 19 20.31 -11.38 -0.38
CA TYR A 19 19.94 -10.01 -0.05
C TYR A 19 18.64 -9.90 0.75
N PHE A 20 18.01 -11.02 1.07
CA PHE A 20 16.73 -11.05 1.79
C PHE A 20 16.95 -11.39 3.26
N MET A 21 16.33 -10.60 4.12
CA MET A 21 16.10 -10.94 5.52
C MET A 21 14.62 -11.31 5.68
N ASN A 22 14.27 -12.53 5.28
CA ASN A 22 12.90 -13.03 5.37
C ASN A 22 12.42 -13.12 6.82
N ASP A 23 11.10 -13.16 7.00
CA ASP A 23 10.45 -13.23 8.31
C ASP A 23 10.86 -12.13 9.29
N THR A 24 11.24 -10.96 8.77
CA THR A 24 11.55 -9.78 9.58
C THR A 24 10.49 -8.69 9.44
N ILE A 25 10.30 -7.93 10.51
CA ILE A 25 9.45 -6.73 10.55
C ILE A 25 10.34 -5.54 10.92
N VAL A 26 10.34 -4.51 10.08
CA VAL A 26 10.92 -3.21 10.42
C VAL A 26 9.94 -2.47 11.33
N THR A 27 10.43 -2.04 12.49
CA THR A 27 9.62 -1.34 13.50
C THR A 27 9.98 0.12 13.63
N MET A 28 11.17 0.53 13.21
CA MET A 28 11.62 1.91 13.36
C MET A 28 12.69 2.29 12.33
N VAL A 29 12.56 3.50 11.79
CA VAL A 29 13.52 4.14 10.91
C VAL A 29 13.83 5.54 11.44
N THR A 30 15.08 5.77 11.83
CA THR A 30 15.52 7.07 12.38
C THR A 30 16.73 7.62 11.62
N PRO A 31 16.81 8.95 11.46
CA PRO A 31 18.01 9.58 10.94
C PRO A 31 19.09 9.58 12.04
N ILE A 32 20.33 9.29 11.65
CA ILE A 32 21.52 9.36 12.49
C ILE A 32 22.52 10.33 11.88
N PHE A 33 23.17 11.11 12.74
CA PHE A 33 24.22 12.06 12.38
C PHE A 33 25.55 11.56 12.93
N GLY A 34 26.53 11.33 12.05
CA GLY A 34 27.91 11.14 12.46
C GLY A 34 28.54 12.49 12.78
N GLU A 35 28.81 12.76 14.05
CA GLU A 35 29.42 14.03 14.49
C GLU A 35 30.78 14.26 13.84
N GLU A 36 31.60 13.19 13.72
CA GLU A 36 32.96 13.27 13.19
C GLU A 36 33.02 13.38 11.66
N SER A 37 32.08 12.77 10.94
CA SER A 37 32.13 12.65 9.47
C SER A 37 31.23 13.64 8.72
N LYS A 38 30.38 14.40 9.44
CA LYS A 38 29.24 15.17 8.88
C LYS A 38 28.32 14.31 8.00
N GLN A 39 28.45 12.99 8.04
CA GLN A 39 27.76 12.08 7.15
C GLN A 39 26.45 11.64 7.79
N ARG A 40 25.39 11.64 6.97
CA ARG A 40 24.04 11.30 7.39
C ARG A 40 23.75 9.84 7.04
N TYR A 41 23.28 9.09 8.04
CA TYR A 41 22.91 7.69 7.92
C TYR A 41 21.49 7.46 8.42
N TRP A 42 20.94 6.31 8.10
CA TRP A 42 19.67 5.85 8.61
C TRP A 42 19.88 4.63 9.48
N ASN A 43 19.24 4.61 10.64
CA ASN A 43 19.06 3.41 11.44
C ASN A 43 17.77 2.71 11.03
N VAL A 44 17.84 1.41 10.77
CA VAL A 44 16.66 0.57 10.55
C VAL A 44 16.66 -0.50 11.61
N CYS A 45 15.68 -0.45 12.51
CA CYS A 45 15.50 -1.42 13.57
C CYS A 45 14.27 -2.28 13.32
N GLY A 46 14.33 -3.52 13.81
CA GLY A 46 13.22 -4.45 13.70
C GLY A 46 13.47 -5.74 14.46
N TYR A 47 12.64 -6.74 14.19
CA TYR A 47 12.78 -8.08 14.76
C TYR A 47 12.42 -9.16 13.76
N HIS A 48 12.96 -10.36 13.99
CA HIS A 48 12.57 -11.56 13.29
C HIS A 48 11.32 -12.18 13.93
N ARG A 49 10.25 -12.40 13.17
CA ARG A 49 8.94 -12.84 13.66
C ARG A 49 8.96 -14.17 14.42
N LEU A 50 9.72 -15.14 13.91
CA LEU A 50 9.75 -16.49 14.50
C LEU A 50 10.62 -16.58 15.76
N THR A 51 11.74 -15.85 15.80
CA THR A 51 12.75 -15.96 16.88
C THR A 51 12.68 -14.80 17.87
N ASN A 52 11.91 -13.76 17.56
CA ASN A 52 11.89 -12.47 18.26
C ASN A 52 13.26 -11.79 18.38
N LYS A 53 14.27 -12.23 17.63
CA LYS A 53 15.61 -11.65 17.64
C LYS A 53 15.56 -10.26 17.01
N GLN A 54 16.04 -9.27 17.74
CA GLN A 54 16.13 -7.89 17.26
C GLN A 54 17.30 -7.72 16.28
N PHE A 55 17.16 -6.78 15.35
CA PHE A 55 18.23 -6.35 14.46
C PHE A 55 18.26 -4.82 14.35
N SER A 56 19.45 -4.29 14.01
CA SER A 56 19.66 -2.89 13.66
C SER A 56 20.63 -2.84 12.49
N ILE A 57 20.28 -2.07 11.47
CA ILE A 57 21.06 -1.88 10.24
C ILE A 57 21.28 -0.39 10.04
N VAL A 58 22.54 0.00 9.91
CA VAL A 58 22.91 1.37 9.53
C VAL A 58 23.16 1.42 8.03
N CYS A 59 22.50 2.33 7.33
CA CYS A 59 22.62 2.45 5.88
C CYS A 59 22.61 3.90 5.41
N LYS A 60 23.17 4.17 4.23
CA LYS A 60 23.15 5.52 3.62
C LYS A 60 21.81 5.82 2.94
N LYS A 61 21.11 4.79 2.46
CA LYS A 61 19.94 4.90 1.58
C LYS A 61 18.87 3.90 2.01
N ILE A 62 17.62 4.33 2.00
CA ILE A 62 16.43 3.51 2.27
C ILE A 62 15.46 3.66 1.11
N ILE A 63 14.83 2.55 0.72
CA ILE A 63 13.77 2.52 -0.28
C ILE A 63 12.51 1.95 0.38
N LEU A 64 11.45 2.75 0.43
CA LEU A 64 10.14 2.33 0.92
C LEU A 64 9.36 1.66 -0.21
N ALA A 65 9.06 0.38 -0.03
CA ALA A 65 8.32 -0.45 -0.99
C ALA A 65 7.33 -1.41 -0.28
N ASN A 66 6.78 -1.01 0.87
CA ASN A 66 5.86 -1.84 1.67
C ASN A 66 4.40 -1.88 1.15
N GLY A 67 4.10 -1.24 0.02
CA GLY A 67 2.76 -1.25 -0.56
C GLY A 67 1.78 -0.31 0.17
N ALA A 68 0.48 -0.58 0.06
CA ALA A 68 -0.59 0.22 0.65
C ALA A 68 -1.77 -0.64 1.14
N SER A 69 -1.50 -1.91 1.44
CA SER A 69 -2.51 -2.92 1.79
C SER A 69 -2.45 -3.36 3.25
N ASP A 70 -1.70 -2.65 4.08
CA ASP A 70 -1.43 -3.04 5.47
C ASP A 70 -2.65 -2.89 6.38
N LEU A 71 -3.36 -1.76 6.28
CA LEU A 71 -4.48 -1.41 7.14
C LEU A 71 -5.74 -1.22 6.30
N ALA A 72 -6.69 -2.14 6.38
CA ALA A 72 -7.98 -1.94 5.75
C ALA A 72 -8.68 -0.69 6.31
N ASN A 73 -9.38 0.06 5.44
CA ASN A 73 -10.14 1.23 5.84
C ASN A 73 -11.35 0.83 6.69
N ARG A 74 -11.80 1.72 7.58
CA ARG A 74 -12.97 1.54 8.45
C ARG A 74 -14.00 2.64 8.14
N LEU A 75 -15.28 2.33 8.30
CA LEU A 75 -16.38 3.26 8.09
C LEU A 75 -16.57 4.24 9.26
N GLY A 76 -16.05 3.92 10.44
CA GLY A 76 -16.22 4.68 11.68
C GLY A 76 -17.65 4.64 12.21
N ILE A 77 -18.38 3.54 12.00
CA ILE A 77 -19.82 3.46 12.34
C ILE A 77 -20.06 2.75 13.67
N LYS A 78 -21.25 2.98 14.24
CA LYS A 78 -21.69 2.31 15.48
C LYS A 78 -21.73 0.79 15.27
N GLY A 79 -21.04 0.06 16.15
CA GLY A 79 -20.91 -1.39 16.14
C GLY A 79 -19.68 -1.93 15.41
N GLU A 80 -18.97 -1.12 14.62
CA GLU A 80 -17.83 -1.59 13.80
C GLU A 80 -16.60 -2.00 14.62
N ASN A 81 -16.38 -1.33 15.75
CA ASN A 81 -15.24 -1.60 16.65
C ASN A 81 -15.41 -2.87 17.49
N LEU A 82 -16.53 -3.56 17.35
CA LEU A 82 -16.78 -4.83 18.01
C LEU A 82 -16.16 -5.90 17.10
N GLN A 83 -15.33 -6.78 17.66
CA GLN A 83 -14.76 -7.89 16.90
C GLN A 83 -15.88 -8.86 16.51
N MET A 84 -16.45 -8.64 15.33
CA MET A 84 -17.57 -9.41 14.79
C MET A 84 -17.05 -10.35 13.69
N PRO A 85 -17.01 -11.68 13.90
CA PRO A 85 -16.45 -12.61 12.92
C PRO A 85 -17.15 -12.60 11.57
N TRP A 86 -18.42 -12.20 11.51
CA TRP A 86 -19.20 -12.09 10.27
C TRP A 86 -18.90 -10.83 9.45
N ILE A 87 -18.13 -9.88 10.00
CA ILE A 87 -17.66 -8.68 9.29
C ILE A 87 -16.25 -8.93 8.76
N LYS A 88 -16.06 -8.74 7.46
CA LYS A 88 -14.79 -8.96 6.76
C LYS A 88 -14.32 -7.65 6.14
N TYR A 89 -13.07 -7.25 6.40
CA TYR A 89 -12.50 -6.02 5.83
C TYR A 89 -11.59 -6.28 4.62
N GLU A 90 -11.29 -7.55 4.37
CA GLU A 90 -10.41 -7.98 3.29
C GLU A 90 -11.02 -9.17 2.57
N LEU A 91 -10.83 -9.22 1.26
CA LEU A 91 -11.39 -10.26 0.40
C LEU A 91 -10.93 -11.67 0.82
N PRO A 92 -9.64 -11.95 1.12
CA PRO A 92 -9.21 -13.29 1.54
C PRO A 92 -9.93 -13.80 2.80
N HIS A 93 -10.31 -12.91 3.72
CA HIS A 93 -11.07 -13.29 4.92
C HIS A 93 -12.52 -13.66 4.62
N LEU A 94 -13.12 -13.07 3.58
CA LEU A 94 -14.43 -13.48 3.08
C LEU A 94 -14.33 -14.81 2.34
N GLU A 95 -13.38 -14.95 1.42
CA GLU A 95 -13.15 -16.18 0.65
C GLU A 95 -12.98 -17.37 1.58
N LYS A 96 -12.06 -17.29 2.54
CA LYS A 96 -11.81 -18.35 3.52
C LYS A 96 -13.05 -18.70 4.35
N ALA A 97 -13.88 -17.71 4.69
CA ALA A 97 -15.11 -17.95 5.45
C ALA A 97 -16.18 -18.66 4.62
N LEU A 98 -16.28 -18.33 3.32
CA LEU A 98 -17.20 -19.00 2.41
C LEU A 98 -16.71 -20.40 2.05
N GLU A 99 -15.39 -20.59 1.86
CA GLU A 99 -14.75 -21.88 1.57
C GLU A 99 -15.04 -22.94 2.64
N GLN A 100 -15.16 -22.52 3.90
CA GLN A 100 -15.50 -23.40 5.02
C GLN A 100 -16.95 -23.90 5.02
N ILE A 101 -17.81 -23.33 4.16
CA ILE A 101 -19.23 -23.68 4.07
C ILE A 101 -19.46 -24.58 2.85
N ASP A 102 -20.17 -25.69 3.03
CA ASP A 102 -20.54 -26.58 1.93
C ASP A 102 -21.39 -25.88 0.87
N GLU A 103 -21.23 -26.26 -0.41
CA GLU A 103 -21.96 -25.64 -1.53
C GLU A 103 -23.49 -25.65 -1.35
N ASN A 104 -24.05 -26.75 -0.85
CA ASN A 104 -25.50 -26.86 -0.59
C ASN A 104 -25.96 -25.95 0.55
N GLN A 105 -25.09 -25.66 1.52
CA GLN A 105 -25.37 -24.74 2.61
C GLN A 105 -25.23 -23.29 2.15
N ARG A 106 -24.26 -22.97 1.26
CA ARG A 106 -24.08 -21.63 0.68
C ARG A 106 -25.34 -21.10 0.02
N LYS A 107 -26.06 -21.95 -0.72
CA LYS A 107 -27.33 -21.60 -1.38
C LYS A 107 -28.46 -21.23 -0.41
N LYS A 108 -28.36 -21.64 0.87
CA LYS A 108 -29.34 -21.36 1.93
C LYS A 108 -28.98 -20.15 2.77
N LEU A 109 -27.81 -19.54 2.53
CA LEU A 109 -27.36 -18.38 3.29
C LEU A 109 -28.27 -17.17 3.03
N ARG A 110 -28.45 -16.36 4.07
CA ARG A 110 -28.89 -14.98 3.90
C ARG A 110 -27.86 -14.22 3.06
N PRO A 111 -28.26 -13.13 2.38
CA PRO A 111 -27.37 -12.43 1.49
C PRO A 111 -26.04 -12.04 2.14
N VAL A 112 -24.98 -11.98 1.33
CA VAL A 112 -23.72 -11.33 1.70
C VAL A 112 -23.83 -9.86 1.31
N LEU A 113 -23.68 -8.98 2.31
CA LEU A 113 -23.64 -7.54 2.09
C LEU A 113 -22.21 -7.14 1.70
N ILE A 114 -22.04 -6.52 0.55
CA ILE A 114 -20.73 -6.07 0.05
C ILE A 114 -20.75 -4.55 -0.02
N VAL A 115 -19.82 -3.90 0.67
CA VAL A 115 -19.66 -2.45 0.67
C VAL A 115 -18.39 -2.08 -0.07
N GLY A 116 -18.51 -1.28 -1.11
CA GLY A 116 -17.37 -0.83 -1.90
C GLY A 116 -17.70 -0.77 -3.37
N ALA A 117 -16.76 -0.28 -4.16
CA ALA A 117 -16.93 -0.09 -5.60
C ALA A 117 -15.61 -0.35 -6.37
N GLY A 118 -14.60 -0.89 -5.69
CA GLY A 118 -13.30 -1.22 -6.28
C GLY A 118 -13.22 -2.65 -6.78
N LEU A 119 -12.04 -3.06 -7.22
CA LEU A 119 -11.78 -4.41 -7.74
C LEU A 119 -12.13 -5.49 -6.72
N SER A 120 -11.70 -5.35 -5.47
CA SER A 120 -12.02 -6.32 -4.40
C SER A 120 -13.52 -6.49 -4.16
N ALA A 121 -14.30 -5.40 -4.28
CA ALA A 121 -15.76 -5.48 -4.16
C ALA A 121 -16.38 -6.22 -5.35
N ALA A 122 -15.86 -5.98 -6.57
CA ALA A 122 -16.28 -6.71 -7.75
C ALA A 122 -15.94 -8.21 -7.66
N ASP A 123 -14.75 -8.57 -7.17
CA ASP A 123 -14.36 -9.96 -6.92
C ASP A 123 -15.29 -10.63 -5.91
N ALA A 124 -15.58 -9.96 -4.79
CA ALA A 124 -16.51 -10.48 -3.79
C ALA A 124 -17.91 -10.71 -4.37
N VAL A 125 -18.41 -9.79 -5.21
CA VAL A 125 -19.71 -9.94 -5.90
C VAL A 125 -19.67 -11.17 -6.80
N THR A 126 -18.63 -11.31 -7.60
CA THR A 126 -18.45 -12.41 -8.56
C THR A 126 -18.38 -13.76 -7.84
N ILE A 127 -17.56 -13.89 -6.80
CA ILE A 127 -17.37 -15.13 -6.03
C ILE A 127 -18.65 -15.54 -5.31
N CYS A 128 -19.38 -14.59 -4.71
CA CYS A 128 -20.65 -14.89 -4.05
C CYS A 128 -21.69 -15.37 -5.05
N ARG A 129 -21.87 -14.66 -6.18
CA ARG A 129 -22.85 -15.02 -7.21
C ARG A 129 -22.53 -16.37 -7.85
N SER A 130 -21.27 -16.62 -8.21
CA SER A 130 -20.85 -17.91 -8.79
C SER A 130 -21.01 -19.06 -7.81
N SER A 131 -20.96 -18.79 -6.50
CA SER A 131 -21.24 -19.76 -5.43
C SER A 131 -22.73 -19.94 -5.12
N GLY A 132 -23.63 -19.30 -5.86
CA GLY A 132 -25.08 -19.36 -5.63
C GLY A 132 -25.56 -18.58 -4.40
N ILE A 133 -24.76 -17.62 -3.91
CA ILE A 133 -25.07 -16.82 -2.72
C ILE A 133 -25.68 -15.47 -3.16
N PRO A 134 -26.85 -15.08 -2.61
CA PRO A 134 -27.43 -13.77 -2.87
C PRO A 134 -26.51 -12.64 -2.40
N VAL A 135 -26.37 -11.59 -3.19
CA VAL A 135 -25.55 -10.41 -2.87
C VAL A 135 -26.42 -9.18 -2.74
N VAL A 136 -26.19 -8.41 -1.67
CA VAL A 136 -26.62 -7.01 -1.58
C VAL A 136 -25.39 -6.13 -1.71
N HIS A 137 -25.31 -5.33 -2.78
CA HIS A 137 -24.12 -4.54 -3.10
C HIS A 137 -24.36 -3.05 -2.81
N VAL A 138 -23.71 -2.54 -1.78
CA VAL A 138 -23.80 -1.16 -1.28
C VAL A 138 -22.62 -0.34 -1.79
N TYR A 139 -22.89 0.76 -2.50
CA TYR A 139 -21.85 1.63 -3.02
C TYR A 139 -22.29 3.09 -3.08
N ARG A 140 -21.36 4.01 -2.79
CA ARG A 140 -21.66 5.45 -2.72
C ARG A 140 -21.82 6.11 -4.09
N ASN A 141 -21.05 5.67 -5.09
CA ASN A 141 -21.01 6.28 -6.43
C ASN A 141 -21.41 5.28 -7.52
N ARG A 142 -22.36 5.65 -8.39
CA ARG A 142 -22.81 4.83 -9.54
C ARG A 142 -21.76 4.68 -10.64
N THR A 143 -20.80 5.61 -10.69
CA THR A 143 -19.65 5.59 -11.60
C THR A 143 -18.41 5.25 -10.80
N ALA A 144 -18.32 3.98 -10.40
CA ALA A 144 -17.05 3.42 -9.98
C ALA A 144 -16.08 3.53 -11.16
N GLY A 145 -14.86 4.01 -10.98
CA GLY A 145 -13.90 4.14 -12.08
C GLY A 145 -13.42 2.80 -12.68
N LEU A 146 -14.11 1.68 -12.44
CA LEU A 146 -13.71 0.33 -12.84
C LEU A 146 -13.45 0.21 -14.35
N ASP A 147 -14.31 0.81 -15.19
CA ASP A 147 -14.10 0.86 -16.66
C ASP A 147 -12.78 1.53 -17.07
N LYS A 148 -12.26 2.44 -16.23
CA LYS A 148 -11.00 3.15 -16.49
C LYS A 148 -9.79 2.35 -16.00
N MET A 149 -10.01 1.29 -15.21
CA MET A 149 -8.94 0.52 -14.58
C MET A 149 -8.53 -0.70 -15.40
N LEU A 150 -9.47 -1.36 -16.09
CA LEU A 150 -9.22 -2.64 -16.77
C LEU A 150 -9.85 -2.67 -18.18
N PRO A 151 -9.18 -3.22 -19.21
CA PRO A 151 -9.78 -3.47 -20.53
C PRO A 151 -10.85 -4.58 -20.49
N GLY A 152 -12.02 -4.33 -21.09
CA GLY A 152 -13.16 -5.27 -21.02
C GLY A 152 -13.04 -6.56 -21.81
N ASN A 153 -12.13 -6.61 -22.78
CA ASN A 153 -11.79 -7.85 -23.48
C ASN A 153 -10.91 -8.78 -22.65
N VAL A 154 -10.17 -8.25 -21.66
CA VAL A 154 -9.28 -9.05 -20.79
C VAL A 154 -9.98 -9.43 -19.49
N TYR A 155 -10.86 -8.56 -19.00
CA TYR A 155 -11.51 -8.67 -17.68
C TYR A 155 -13.04 -8.51 -17.79
N PRO A 156 -13.73 -9.39 -18.54
CA PRO A 156 -15.16 -9.28 -18.80
C PRO A 156 -16.03 -9.36 -17.53
N GLU A 157 -15.63 -10.15 -16.53
CA GLU A 157 -16.32 -10.34 -15.26
C GLU A 157 -16.44 -9.02 -14.46
N TYR A 158 -15.40 -8.20 -14.46
CA TYR A 158 -15.43 -6.88 -13.82
C TYR A 158 -16.36 -5.91 -14.54
N HIS A 159 -16.47 -6.03 -15.87
CA HIS A 159 -17.37 -5.21 -16.67
C HIS A 159 -18.82 -5.60 -16.46
N GLU A 160 -19.10 -6.90 -16.24
CA GLU A 160 -20.44 -7.36 -15.86
C GLU A 160 -20.87 -6.73 -14.54
N VAL A 161 -20.05 -6.82 -13.49
CA VAL A 161 -20.36 -6.18 -12.20
C VAL A 161 -20.58 -4.68 -12.37
N HIS A 162 -19.73 -4.02 -13.14
CA HIS A 162 -19.88 -2.58 -13.36
C HIS A 162 -21.13 -2.22 -14.17
N LYS A 163 -21.51 -3.04 -15.15
CA LYS A 163 -22.78 -2.91 -15.88
C LYS A 163 -23.96 -3.03 -14.91
N MET A 164 -23.95 -4.03 -14.03
CA MET A 164 -24.99 -4.20 -13.01
C MET A 164 -25.03 -3.04 -12.00
N MET A 165 -23.90 -2.40 -11.70
CA MET A 165 -23.85 -1.21 -10.83
C MET A 165 -24.48 0.02 -11.49
N LYS A 166 -24.31 0.20 -12.80
CA LYS A 166 -24.90 1.31 -13.57
C LYS A 166 -26.39 1.12 -13.79
N ASP A 167 -26.78 -0.12 -14.08
CA ASP A 167 -28.15 -0.49 -14.40
C ASP A 167 -28.87 -1.05 -13.16
N SER A 168 -29.04 -0.21 -12.14
CA SER A 168 -29.65 -0.65 -10.88
C SER A 168 -31.15 -0.97 -10.97
N GLN A 169 -31.80 -0.69 -12.10
CA GLN A 169 -33.24 -0.91 -12.30
C GLN A 169 -33.53 -2.32 -12.81
N THR A 170 -32.58 -2.92 -13.53
CA THR A 170 -32.71 -4.29 -14.01
C THR A 170 -32.51 -5.28 -12.86
N LYS A 171 -33.36 -6.30 -12.84
CA LYS A 171 -33.24 -7.42 -11.89
C LYS A 171 -32.17 -8.38 -12.38
N TYR A 172 -31.08 -8.51 -11.63
CA TYR A 172 -30.02 -9.48 -11.89
C TYR A 172 -30.14 -10.65 -10.92
N GLU A 173 -29.88 -11.86 -11.40
CA GLU A 173 -29.90 -13.05 -10.56
C GLU A 173 -28.85 -12.95 -9.45
N LEU A 174 -29.29 -13.26 -8.22
CA LEU A 174 -28.50 -13.22 -6.99
C LEU A 174 -27.81 -11.87 -6.71
N TYR A 175 -28.29 -10.77 -7.29
CA TYR A 175 -27.67 -9.45 -7.14
C TYR A 175 -28.70 -8.35 -6.91
N THR A 176 -28.56 -7.66 -5.78
CA THR A 176 -29.38 -6.50 -5.41
C THR A 176 -28.48 -5.26 -5.26
N PRO A 177 -28.53 -4.30 -6.20
CA PRO A 177 -27.74 -3.07 -6.10
C PRO A 177 -28.40 -2.07 -5.14
N LEU A 178 -27.59 -1.44 -4.29
CA LEU A 178 -27.95 -0.31 -3.44
C LEU A 178 -27.02 0.87 -3.77
N PRO A 179 -27.27 1.57 -4.91
CA PRO A 179 -26.50 2.75 -5.28
C PRO A 179 -26.76 3.90 -4.32
N GLU A 180 -25.75 4.72 -4.06
CA GLU A 180 -25.84 5.90 -3.19
C GLU A 180 -26.26 5.54 -1.75
N HIS A 181 -25.86 4.35 -1.28
CA HIS A 181 -26.07 3.90 0.10
C HIS A 181 -24.73 3.74 0.85
N THR A 182 -24.81 3.77 2.18
CA THR A 182 -23.73 3.41 3.11
C THR A 182 -24.32 2.61 4.27
N ILE A 183 -23.48 1.89 5.02
CA ILE A 183 -23.91 1.34 6.31
C ILE A 183 -23.98 2.48 7.33
N ALA A 184 -25.04 2.50 8.14
CA ALA A 184 -25.24 3.45 9.23
C ALA A 184 -25.02 2.83 10.62
N GLU A 185 -25.40 1.56 10.82
CA GLU A 185 -25.30 0.88 12.11
C GLU A 185 -25.18 -0.64 11.92
N LEU A 186 -24.35 -1.27 12.74
CA LEU A 186 -24.23 -2.73 12.86
C LEU A 186 -24.88 -3.15 14.18
N TYR A 187 -25.87 -4.04 14.13
CA TYR A 187 -26.55 -4.51 15.34
C TYR A 187 -25.78 -5.64 16.01
N LEU A 188 -25.69 -5.58 17.34
CA LEU A 188 -25.27 -6.70 18.17
C LEU A 188 -26.38 -7.74 18.20
N ASP A 189 -26.06 -8.98 17.83
CA ASP A 189 -26.96 -10.10 18.06
C ASP A 189 -27.04 -10.40 19.55
N SER A 190 -28.20 -10.16 20.14
CA SER A 190 -28.58 -10.76 21.43
C SER A 190 -30.01 -11.32 21.43
N THR A 191 -30.73 -11.23 20.31
CA THR A 191 -32.19 -11.45 20.28
C THR A 191 -32.69 -12.35 19.15
N THR A 192 -31.85 -12.79 18.21
CA THR A 192 -32.28 -13.75 17.18
C THR A 192 -31.99 -15.17 17.63
N ASN A 193 -32.99 -16.05 17.63
CA ASN A 193 -32.84 -17.50 17.89
C ASN A 193 -32.06 -18.24 16.77
N SER A 194 -31.37 -17.50 15.88
CA SER A 194 -30.71 -18.02 14.68
C SER A 194 -29.23 -17.64 14.71
N PRO A 195 -28.31 -18.57 14.99
CA PRO A 195 -26.89 -18.27 15.27
C PRO A 195 -26.09 -17.68 14.09
N ASN A 196 -26.69 -17.49 12.91
CA ASN A 196 -26.02 -17.06 11.67
C ASN A 196 -26.79 -15.97 10.89
N VAL A 197 -27.68 -15.22 11.56
CA VAL A 197 -28.46 -14.15 10.91
C VAL A 197 -28.15 -12.83 11.60
N HIS A 198 -27.43 -11.96 10.91
CA HIS A 198 -27.01 -10.67 11.44
C HIS A 198 -27.80 -9.55 10.79
N ARG A 199 -28.02 -8.45 11.52
CA ARG A 199 -28.78 -7.30 11.02
C ARG A 199 -27.88 -6.09 10.81
N VAL A 200 -27.94 -5.51 9.61
CA VAL A 200 -27.20 -4.32 9.21
C VAL A 200 -28.17 -3.23 8.78
N ARG A 201 -28.00 -2.01 9.30
CA ARG A 201 -28.77 -0.84 8.84
C ARG A 201 -28.03 -0.11 7.73
N VAL A 202 -28.63 -0.07 6.56
CA VAL A 202 -28.16 0.74 5.43
C VAL A 202 -28.92 2.06 5.37
N GLN A 203 -28.27 3.10 4.88
CA GLN A 203 -28.85 4.43 4.72
C GLN A 203 -28.56 4.97 3.33
N HIS A 204 -29.59 5.50 2.67
CA HIS A 204 -29.45 6.24 1.42
C HIS A 204 -28.86 7.63 1.70
N LEU A 205 -27.81 8.00 0.98
CA LEU A 205 -26.98 9.19 1.25
C LEU A 205 -27.73 10.50 1.03
N LYS A 206 -28.68 10.54 0.10
CA LYS A 206 -29.41 11.78 -0.26
C LYS A 206 -30.72 11.95 0.48
N SER A 207 -31.54 10.89 0.53
CA SER A 207 -32.86 10.94 1.18
C SER A 207 -32.78 10.70 2.69
N GLY A 208 -31.67 10.14 3.18
CA GLY A 208 -31.53 9.74 4.57
C GLY A 208 -32.38 8.51 4.95
N GLU A 209 -33.11 7.91 4.01
CA GLU A 209 -33.93 6.72 4.21
C GLU A 209 -33.08 5.57 4.74
N LYS A 210 -33.58 4.87 5.76
CA LYS A 210 -32.88 3.76 6.42
C LYS A 210 -33.64 2.46 6.20
N ARG A 211 -32.91 1.37 5.97
CA ARG A 211 -33.46 0.02 5.82
C ARG A 211 -32.59 -0.97 6.57
N ASP A 212 -33.23 -1.94 7.22
CA ASP A 212 -32.54 -3.01 7.92
C ASP A 212 -32.49 -4.26 7.03
N ILE A 213 -31.31 -4.87 6.93
CA ILE A 213 -31.05 -6.02 6.07
C ILE A 213 -30.47 -7.15 6.91
N GLU A 214 -31.06 -8.34 6.78
CA GLU A 214 -30.54 -9.59 7.36
C GLU A 214 -29.48 -10.19 6.44
N VAL A 215 -28.31 -10.50 6.98
CA VAL A 215 -27.11 -10.94 6.24
C VAL A 215 -26.43 -12.10 6.95
N SER A 216 -25.75 -12.95 6.17
CA SER A 216 -24.85 -13.98 6.75
C SER A 216 -23.46 -13.42 6.99
N PHE A 217 -22.99 -12.56 6.08
CA PHE A 217 -21.71 -11.86 6.18
C PHE A 217 -21.83 -10.43 5.67
N CYS A 218 -20.95 -9.56 6.17
CA CYS A 218 -20.78 -8.19 5.69
C CYS A 218 -19.31 -7.94 5.33
N ALA A 219 -19.03 -7.73 4.05
CA ALA A 219 -17.71 -7.42 3.55
C ALA A 219 -17.56 -5.91 3.30
N ILE A 220 -16.75 -5.22 4.11
CA ILE A 220 -16.44 -3.79 3.99
C ILE A 220 -15.14 -3.63 3.19
N LEU A 221 -15.27 -3.58 1.86
CA LEU A 221 -14.17 -3.58 0.88
C LEU A 221 -13.97 -2.18 0.27
N ILE A 222 -13.69 -1.21 1.14
CA ILE A 222 -13.55 0.22 0.81
C ILE A 222 -12.08 0.65 0.64
N GLY A 223 -11.19 -0.31 0.40
CA GLY A 223 -9.75 -0.11 0.25
C GLY A 223 -8.98 -0.14 1.57
N SER A 224 -7.71 0.19 1.48
CA SER A 224 -6.71 0.09 2.54
C SER A 224 -5.73 1.26 2.47
N ARG A 225 -4.93 1.41 3.53
CA ARG A 225 -3.85 2.39 3.65
C ARG A 225 -2.56 1.71 4.14
N PRO A 226 -1.38 2.26 3.83
CA PRO A 226 -0.12 1.74 4.36
C PRO A 226 -0.02 1.93 5.89
N ASP A 227 0.71 1.04 6.56
CA ASP A 227 1.09 1.20 7.96
C ASP A 227 2.48 1.82 8.05
N LEU A 228 2.52 3.12 8.35
CA LEU A 228 3.75 3.91 8.36
C LEU A 228 4.26 4.21 9.78
N LYS A 229 3.81 3.48 10.80
CA LYS A 229 4.26 3.69 12.19
C LYS A 229 5.78 3.64 12.34
N PHE A 230 6.45 2.81 11.54
CA PHE A 230 7.89 2.63 11.59
C PHE A 230 8.68 3.87 11.13
N ILE A 231 8.04 4.82 10.44
CA ILE A 231 8.62 6.12 10.07
C ILE A 231 8.01 7.28 10.85
N SER A 232 7.27 7.01 11.93
CA SER A 232 6.65 8.05 12.77
C SER A 232 7.66 9.11 13.25
N THR A 233 8.87 8.67 13.59
CA THR A 233 10.01 9.50 14.02
C THR A 233 10.52 10.48 12.96
N ILE A 234 10.12 10.33 11.69
CA ILE A 234 10.49 11.24 10.60
C ILE A 234 9.31 12.02 10.00
N SER A 235 8.07 11.66 10.35
CA SER A 235 6.84 12.32 9.90
C SER A 235 6.40 13.49 10.78
N SER A 236 6.96 13.65 11.98
CA SER A 236 6.57 14.68 12.94
C SER A 236 7.01 16.08 12.50
N THR A 237 6.14 16.78 11.78
CA THR A 237 6.30 18.22 11.51
C THR A 237 5.86 19.01 12.74
N GLY A 238 6.82 19.44 13.58
CA GLY A 238 6.55 20.43 14.62
C GLY A 238 7.57 20.47 15.76
N ASN A 239 8.48 21.43 15.70
CA ASN A 239 9.24 22.05 16.80
C ASN A 239 10.27 21.28 17.65
N ASP A 240 10.52 19.99 17.44
CA ASP A 240 11.61 19.32 18.16
C ASP A 240 12.81 19.05 17.24
N ASP A 241 13.71 20.04 17.13
CA ASP A 241 15.10 19.88 16.65
C ASP A 241 15.96 18.93 17.53
N LYS A 242 15.33 18.05 18.33
CA LYS A 242 15.97 17.28 19.41
C LYS A 242 15.79 15.76 19.36
N LEU A 243 15.16 15.19 18.34
CA LEU A 243 15.14 13.73 18.18
C LEU A 243 16.24 13.21 17.22
N MET A 244 17.45 13.75 17.34
CA MET A 244 18.63 13.21 16.67
C MET A 244 19.33 12.27 17.65
N VAL A 245 19.36 10.98 17.36
CA VAL A 245 20.16 10.02 18.14
C VAL A 245 21.63 10.24 17.76
N MET A 246 22.41 10.85 18.65
CA MET A 246 23.86 10.96 18.52
C MET A 246 24.49 9.61 18.88
N ILE A 247 25.37 9.09 18.01
CA ILE A 247 26.21 7.93 18.36
C ILE A 247 27.40 8.48 19.16
N HIS A 248 27.36 8.36 20.48
CA HIS A 248 28.59 8.45 21.28
C HIS A 248 29.31 7.09 21.19
N GLN A 249 30.45 7.06 20.50
CA GLN A 249 31.39 5.94 20.64
C GLN A 249 32.09 6.08 22.00
N ASN A 250 31.57 5.39 23.02
CA ASN A 250 32.32 5.20 24.25
C ASN A 250 33.43 4.18 24.01
N SER A 251 34.56 4.65 23.50
CA SER A 251 35.86 4.02 23.76
C SER A 251 36.25 4.33 25.20
N ASN A 252 35.89 3.43 26.10
CA ASN A 252 36.53 3.10 27.38
C ASN A 252 35.47 2.69 28.41
N ASN A 253 35.28 1.38 28.57
CA ASN A 253 35.33 0.81 29.91
C ASN A 253 35.63 -0.69 29.83
N ASN A 254 36.80 -1.03 30.38
CA ASN A 254 37.10 -2.36 30.89
C ASN A 254 35.94 -2.83 31.77
N ASN A 255 35.31 -3.93 31.40
CA ASN A 255 34.73 -4.86 32.36
C ASN A 255 34.70 -6.26 31.75
N ASN A 256 35.56 -7.11 32.31
CA ASN A 256 35.54 -8.55 32.17
C ASN A 256 34.12 -9.10 32.37
N SER A 257 33.57 -9.72 31.34
CA SER A 257 32.62 -10.81 31.51
C SER A 257 32.76 -11.79 30.35
N ASN A 258 33.29 -12.96 30.72
CA ASN A 258 33.46 -14.20 29.96
C ASN A 258 32.67 -14.31 28.65
N ILE A 259 33.39 -14.20 27.53
CA ILE A 259 33.00 -14.76 26.25
C ILE A 259 33.39 -16.25 26.29
N GLY A 260 32.38 -17.12 26.40
CA GLY A 260 32.54 -18.55 26.15
C GLY A 260 32.80 -18.79 24.66
N GLU A 261 34.06 -18.98 24.33
CA GLU A 261 34.54 -19.39 23.01
C GLU A 261 34.17 -20.86 22.79
N VAL A 262 33.10 -21.14 22.04
CA VAL A 262 32.79 -22.51 21.60
C VAL A 262 33.55 -22.78 20.31
N ILE A 263 34.74 -23.37 20.49
CA ILE A 263 35.54 -23.99 19.44
C ILE A 263 34.82 -25.27 18.99
N THR A 264 34.18 -25.25 17.82
CA THR A 264 33.77 -26.49 17.14
C THR A 264 34.88 -26.93 16.18
N LYS A 265 35.63 -27.97 16.58
CA LYS A 265 36.48 -28.74 15.67
C LYS A 265 35.59 -29.58 14.73
N PRO A 266 35.91 -29.72 13.44
CA PRO A 266 35.21 -30.65 12.58
C PRO A 266 35.62 -32.09 12.91
N VAL A 267 34.62 -32.94 13.10
CA VAL A 267 34.77 -34.40 13.20
C VAL A 267 35.00 -34.96 11.79
N VAL A 268 36.14 -35.60 11.59
CA VAL A 268 36.51 -36.30 10.36
C VAL A 268 35.70 -37.60 10.30
N ALA A 269 34.77 -37.69 9.34
CA ALA A 269 34.08 -38.94 8.99
C ALA A 269 34.88 -39.68 7.91
N SER A 270 34.97 -41.00 8.05
CA SER A 270 35.75 -41.93 7.23
C SER A 270 35.37 -41.92 5.75
N SER A 271 36.39 -42.01 4.90
CA SER A 271 36.41 -41.82 3.43
C SER A 271 35.75 -42.92 2.58
N SER A 272 34.92 -43.79 3.14
CA SER A 272 34.26 -44.88 2.40
C SER A 272 32.77 -44.67 2.12
N SER A 273 32.14 -43.64 2.70
CA SER A 273 30.69 -43.39 2.58
C SER A 273 30.30 -42.23 1.65
N GLN A 274 31.27 -41.43 1.19
CA GLN A 274 31.02 -40.28 0.31
C GLN A 274 30.96 -40.67 -1.18
N ALA A 275 31.71 -41.70 -1.60
CA ALA A 275 31.75 -42.13 -3.00
C ALA A 275 30.42 -42.76 -3.47
N LEU A 276 29.71 -43.48 -2.58
CA LEU A 276 28.44 -44.13 -2.92
C LEU A 276 27.28 -43.13 -3.07
N LEU A 277 27.30 -42.05 -2.28
CA LEU A 277 26.29 -40.99 -2.31
C LEU A 277 26.46 -40.09 -3.54
N GLN A 278 27.72 -39.82 -3.93
CA GLN A 278 28.05 -39.06 -5.14
C GLN A 278 27.57 -39.81 -6.40
N GLN A 279 27.75 -41.14 -6.45
CA GLN A 279 27.36 -41.95 -7.59
C GLN A 279 25.82 -42.07 -7.74
N GLN A 280 25.07 -42.07 -6.63
CA GLN A 280 23.60 -42.02 -6.66
C GLN A 280 23.06 -40.65 -7.09
N LEU A 281 23.72 -39.55 -6.70
CA LEU A 281 23.35 -38.20 -7.10
C LEU A 281 23.57 -37.96 -8.60
N GLU A 282 24.66 -38.48 -9.18
CA GLU A 282 24.95 -38.36 -10.61
C GLU A 282 23.95 -39.14 -11.48
N GLN A 283 23.51 -40.32 -11.04
CA GLN A 283 22.49 -41.09 -11.76
C GLN A 283 21.10 -40.41 -11.72
N GLN A 284 20.72 -39.78 -10.61
CA GLN A 284 19.49 -38.98 -10.56
C GLN A 284 19.56 -37.73 -11.44
N GLN A 285 20.73 -37.09 -11.53
CA GLN A 285 20.91 -35.89 -12.33
C GLN A 285 20.81 -36.18 -13.84
N GLN A 286 21.27 -37.36 -14.28
CA GLN A 286 21.14 -37.78 -15.69
C GLN A 286 19.69 -38.11 -16.09
N LEU A 287 18.89 -38.67 -15.18
CA LEU A 287 17.45 -38.93 -15.41
C LEU A 287 16.62 -37.65 -15.53
N ILE A 288 16.95 -36.60 -14.76
CA ILE A 288 16.27 -35.30 -14.80
C ILE A 288 16.59 -34.55 -16.11
N VAL A 289 17.84 -34.61 -16.57
CA VAL A 289 18.25 -33.99 -17.85
C VAL A 289 17.58 -34.67 -19.05
N ALA A 290 17.39 -36.00 -19.00
CA ALA A 290 16.69 -36.73 -20.05
C ALA A 290 15.18 -36.38 -20.12
N GLN A 291 14.54 -36.07 -18.99
CA GLN A 291 13.14 -35.63 -18.95
C GLN A 291 12.96 -34.18 -19.43
N GLN A 292 13.94 -33.30 -19.24
CA GLN A 292 13.87 -31.91 -19.70
C GLN A 292 14.02 -31.76 -21.23
N GLN A 293 14.63 -32.72 -21.92
CA GLN A 293 14.78 -32.67 -23.37
C GLN A 293 13.49 -33.02 -24.15
N GLN A 294 12.45 -33.53 -23.49
CA GLN A 294 11.17 -33.88 -24.14
C GLN A 294 10.09 -32.79 -24.06
N GLN A 295 10.36 -31.66 -23.40
CA GLN A 295 9.42 -30.52 -23.31
C GLN A 295 10.06 -29.21 -23.77
N GLN A 296 10.38 -29.11 -25.06
CA GLN A 296 10.59 -27.81 -25.71
C GLN A 296 9.38 -27.45 -26.57
N GLN A 297 8.42 -26.77 -25.94
CA GLN A 297 7.56 -25.81 -26.63
C GLN A 297 7.96 -24.42 -26.15
N THR A 298 8.37 -23.57 -27.09
CA THR A 298 8.89 -22.22 -26.87
C THR A 298 7.89 -21.34 -26.09
N PRO A 299 8.28 -20.73 -24.94
CA PRO A 299 7.47 -19.72 -24.28
C PRO A 299 7.56 -18.37 -25.02
N PRO A 300 6.53 -17.50 -24.95
CA PRO A 300 6.61 -16.16 -25.50
C PRO A 300 7.65 -15.33 -24.74
N PRO A 301 8.26 -14.30 -25.36
CA PRO A 301 9.33 -13.53 -24.72
C PRO A 301 8.82 -12.86 -23.44
N THR A 302 9.36 -13.29 -22.30
CA THR A 302 9.13 -12.70 -20.98
C THR A 302 9.76 -11.31 -20.91
N VAL A 303 9.14 -10.42 -20.11
CA VAL A 303 9.55 -9.02 -19.82
C VAL A 303 11.06 -8.87 -19.53
N GLN A 304 11.70 -9.94 -19.05
CA GLN A 304 13.13 -10.07 -18.79
C GLN A 304 14.00 -9.78 -20.02
N THR A 305 13.66 -10.34 -21.20
CA THR A 305 14.37 -10.05 -22.46
C THR A 305 14.30 -8.57 -22.85
N PHE A 306 13.19 -7.90 -22.53
CA PHE A 306 13.04 -6.47 -22.79
C PHE A 306 13.85 -5.61 -21.81
N THR A 307 14.03 -6.08 -20.57
CA THR A 307 14.72 -5.33 -19.51
C THR A 307 16.24 -5.45 -19.65
N GLU A 308 16.76 -6.63 -20.02
CA GLU A 308 18.20 -6.87 -20.24
C GLU A 308 18.73 -6.18 -21.51
N GLN A 309 17.92 -6.08 -22.56
CA GLN A 309 18.25 -5.30 -23.77
C GLN A 309 18.26 -3.78 -23.53
N LEU A 310 17.54 -3.29 -22.50
CA LEU A 310 17.48 -1.86 -22.15
C LEU A 310 18.72 -1.37 -21.40
N PHE A 311 19.44 -2.23 -20.67
CA PHE A 311 20.64 -1.84 -19.93
C PHE A 311 21.93 -1.94 -20.75
N SER A 312 21.92 -2.64 -21.90
CA SER A 312 23.11 -2.94 -22.70
C SER A 312 23.27 -2.10 -23.98
N SER A 313 22.26 -1.34 -24.42
CA SER A 313 22.26 -0.68 -25.73
C SER A 313 22.28 0.86 -25.68
N ARG A 314 23.10 1.49 -26.53
CA ARG A 314 23.09 2.95 -26.79
C ARG A 314 21.72 3.45 -27.31
N ILE A 315 20.84 2.56 -27.75
CA ILE A 315 19.46 2.86 -28.20
C ILE A 315 18.54 3.17 -27.01
N ALA A 316 18.83 2.68 -25.80
CA ALA A 316 18.05 2.96 -24.60
C ALA A 316 18.01 4.45 -24.22
N LYS A 317 19.01 5.24 -24.62
CA LYS A 317 19.03 6.71 -24.44
C LYS A 317 18.03 7.42 -25.36
N LYS A 318 17.70 6.86 -26.53
CA LYS A 318 16.67 7.40 -27.45
C LYS A 318 15.25 6.98 -27.05
N LEU A 319 15.09 5.82 -26.39
CA LEU A 319 13.79 5.36 -25.87
C LEU A 319 13.30 6.10 -24.61
N LEU A 320 14.15 6.93 -23.99
CA LEU A 320 13.74 7.85 -22.92
C LEU A 320 12.63 8.82 -23.37
N TRP A 321 12.61 9.16 -24.67
CA TRP A 321 11.58 10.01 -25.27
C TRP A 321 10.25 9.27 -25.49
N LEU A 322 10.26 7.95 -25.73
CA LEU A 322 9.04 7.16 -25.95
C LEU A 322 8.30 6.82 -24.63
N LYS A 323 8.97 6.92 -23.48
CA LYS A 323 8.35 6.80 -22.14
C LYS A 323 7.38 7.94 -21.79
N ASN A 324 7.27 8.96 -22.64
CA ASN A 324 6.37 10.11 -22.45
C ASN A 324 4.88 9.85 -22.74
N ILE A 325 4.50 8.61 -23.04
CA ILE A 325 3.08 8.19 -23.11
C ILE A 325 2.70 7.42 -21.83
N CYS A 326 3.22 7.86 -20.68
CA CYS A 326 2.79 7.41 -19.37
C CYS A 326 1.65 8.30 -18.85
N ALA A 327 0.69 7.71 -18.13
CA ALA A 327 -0.44 8.40 -17.51
C ALA A 327 -0.06 9.57 -16.56
N LYS A 328 1.24 9.74 -16.22
CA LYS A 328 1.76 10.97 -15.59
C LYS A 328 1.49 12.24 -16.42
N CYS A 329 1.35 12.16 -17.75
CA CYS A 329 1.07 13.31 -18.61
C CYS A 329 -0.36 13.86 -18.51
N LYS A 330 -1.36 13.06 -18.06
CA LYS A 330 -2.74 13.59 -17.88
C LYS A 330 -2.84 14.53 -16.68
N HIS A 331 -2.00 14.35 -15.66
CA HIS A 331 -1.92 15.28 -14.52
C HIS A 331 -1.06 16.52 -14.80
N LEU A 332 -0.14 16.48 -15.79
CA LEU A 332 0.59 17.68 -16.23
C LEU A 332 -0.39 18.76 -16.75
N ASN A 333 -1.33 18.39 -17.62
CA ASN A 333 -2.21 19.38 -18.27
C ASN A 333 -3.30 19.98 -17.35
N LEU A 334 -3.60 19.37 -16.20
CA LEU A 334 -4.60 19.87 -15.25
C LEU A 334 -3.97 20.68 -14.11
N CYS A 335 -2.77 20.33 -13.65
CA CYS A 335 -2.08 21.07 -12.58
C CYS A 335 -1.21 22.23 -13.08
N ASP A 336 -0.67 22.19 -14.31
CA ASP A 336 0.12 23.32 -14.84
C ASP A 336 -0.74 24.48 -15.34
N ARG A 337 -1.98 24.23 -15.76
CA ARG A 337 -2.89 25.31 -16.23
C ARG A 337 -3.22 26.32 -15.12
N SER A 338 -3.28 25.86 -13.87
CA SER A 338 -3.51 26.69 -12.68
C SER A 338 -2.25 27.41 -12.22
N ARG A 339 -1.06 26.80 -12.42
CA ARG A 339 0.23 27.39 -12.06
C ARG A 339 0.67 28.49 -13.05
N TYR A 340 0.40 28.33 -14.35
CA TYR A 340 0.82 29.32 -15.36
C TYR A 340 0.00 30.63 -15.33
N LYS A 341 -1.26 30.58 -14.87
CA LYS A 341 -2.08 31.80 -14.71
C LYS A 341 -1.73 32.62 -13.47
N PHE A 342 -1.25 31.99 -12.39
CA PHE A 342 -0.93 32.68 -11.14
C PHE A 342 0.44 33.38 -11.18
N VAL A 343 1.39 32.84 -11.94
CA VAL A 343 2.75 33.42 -12.04
C VAL A 343 2.80 34.60 -13.02
N ASN A 344 1.99 34.60 -14.09
CA ASN A 344 1.97 35.72 -15.04
C ASN A 344 1.16 36.94 -14.58
N GLN A 345 0.30 36.84 -13.56
CA GLN A 345 -0.39 38.00 -12.99
C GLN A 345 0.46 38.79 -11.96
N GLN A 346 1.57 38.22 -11.46
CA GLN A 346 2.44 38.91 -10.49
C GLN A 346 3.66 39.61 -11.10
N PHE A 347 3.91 39.47 -12.41
CA PHE A 347 5.09 40.05 -13.06
C PHE A 347 4.82 41.22 -14.03
N GLU A 348 3.57 41.65 -14.24
CA GLU A 348 3.24 42.78 -15.15
C GLU A 348 2.65 44.05 -14.50
N GLN A 349 2.59 44.18 -13.17
CA GLN A 349 2.08 45.40 -12.52
C GLN A 349 3.08 46.13 -11.61
N LYS A 350 4.36 46.17 -12.01
CA LYS A 350 5.29 47.21 -11.54
C LYS A 350 5.73 48.09 -12.71
N ARG A 351 4.85 49.00 -13.14
CA ARG A 351 5.23 50.29 -13.71
C ARG A 351 4.03 51.25 -13.67
N THR A 352 4.34 52.49 -13.28
CA THR A 352 3.61 53.75 -13.43
C THR A 352 2.42 54.11 -12.50
N LYS A 353 2.76 55.01 -11.55
CA LYS A 353 2.14 56.28 -11.12
C LYS A 353 0.67 56.36 -10.64
N CYS A 354 0.59 57.07 -9.51
CA CYS A 354 -0.54 57.61 -8.75
C CYS A 354 -1.46 58.58 -9.53
N GLU A 355 -2.76 58.61 -9.22
CA GLU A 355 -3.51 59.81 -8.78
C GLU A 355 -4.94 59.49 -8.29
N CYS A 356 -5.46 60.37 -7.43
CA CYS A 356 -6.58 60.23 -6.48
C CYS A 356 -8.00 60.15 -7.10
N SER A 357 -8.98 59.59 -6.36
CA SER A 357 -10.17 60.31 -5.82
C SER A 357 -11.25 59.41 -5.19
N GLN A 358 -11.57 59.77 -3.93
CA GLN A 358 -12.83 59.70 -3.15
C GLN A 358 -13.99 58.75 -3.51
N GLN A 359 -14.44 57.93 -2.54
CA GLN A 359 -15.66 58.17 -1.71
C GLN A 359 -16.02 56.91 -0.86
N ASN A 360 -16.16 57.10 0.45
CA ASN A 360 -16.79 56.20 1.46
C ASN A 360 -18.34 56.30 1.39
N PRO A 361 -19.17 55.65 2.25
CA PRO A 361 -18.99 54.60 3.28
C PRO A 361 -19.99 53.41 3.10
N SER A 362 -19.99 52.28 3.83
CA SER A 362 -20.48 52.16 5.21
C SER A 362 -20.26 50.77 5.81
N THR A 363 -19.72 50.82 7.03
CA THR A 363 -19.68 49.87 8.15
C THR A 363 -21.00 49.18 8.50
N THR A 364 -20.96 47.93 8.97
CA THR A 364 -21.46 47.53 10.31
C THR A 364 -20.78 46.24 10.79
N ILE A 365 -20.51 46.25 12.09
CA ILE A 365 -19.64 45.41 12.92
C ILE A 365 -20.42 44.26 13.57
N VAL A 366 -19.79 43.08 13.62
CA VAL A 366 -19.65 42.09 14.70
C VAL A 366 -20.75 42.00 15.77
N HIS A 367 -21.23 40.78 16.06
CA HIS A 367 -21.26 40.28 17.43
C HIS A 367 -21.08 38.75 17.51
N ASN A 368 -19.99 38.35 18.15
CA ASN A 368 -19.69 37.01 18.66
C ASN A 368 -20.66 36.64 19.79
N ILE A 369 -21.06 35.37 19.85
CA ILE A 369 -21.40 34.70 21.11
C ILE A 369 -20.66 33.35 21.14
N SER A 370 -19.61 33.31 21.96
CA SER A 370 -18.96 32.10 22.43
C SER A 370 -19.92 31.29 23.29
N ASN A 371 -19.94 29.97 23.10
CA ASN A 371 -20.26 29.05 24.20
C ASN A 371 -19.20 27.95 24.26
N ASN A 372 -18.51 27.93 25.39
CA ASN A 372 -17.41 27.05 25.72
C ASN A 372 -17.90 25.77 26.40
N ASN A 373 -17.11 24.71 26.18
CA ASN A 373 -16.80 23.60 27.08
C ASN A 373 -17.80 22.45 27.29
N THR A 374 -17.43 21.30 26.72
CA THR A 374 -17.13 20.09 27.53
C THR A 374 -16.21 19.15 26.74
N LYS A 375 -14.90 19.23 26.99
CA LYS A 375 -13.90 18.30 26.46
C LYS A 375 -13.89 17.01 27.29
N ASN A 376 -14.32 15.90 26.69
CA ASN A 376 -14.09 14.56 27.21
C ASN A 376 -12.59 14.20 27.09
N ARG A 377 -11.90 14.13 28.23
CA ARG A 377 -10.50 13.69 28.39
C ARG A 377 -10.36 12.15 28.36
N LYS A 378 -10.83 11.50 27.30
CA LYS A 378 -10.55 10.09 27.01
C LYS A 378 -10.46 9.95 25.49
N ASN A 379 -9.27 10.12 24.90
CA ASN A 379 -8.88 9.66 23.55
C ASN A 379 -7.46 10.05 23.08
N SER A 380 -6.61 10.70 23.90
CA SER A 380 -5.33 11.24 23.41
C SER A 380 -4.36 10.19 22.85
N ILE A 381 -4.33 8.97 23.41
CA ILE A 381 -3.37 7.92 22.99
C ILE A 381 -3.80 7.28 21.66
N VAL A 382 -5.10 7.15 21.40
CA VAL A 382 -5.62 6.55 20.17
C VAL A 382 -5.41 7.48 18.99
N ASP A 383 -5.65 8.78 19.21
CA ASP A 383 -5.41 9.82 18.20
C ASP A 383 -3.93 9.90 17.82
N GLU A 384 -3.02 9.82 18.80
CA GLU A 384 -1.57 9.86 18.56
C GLU A 384 -1.06 8.64 17.77
N PHE A 385 -1.56 7.44 18.10
CA PHE A 385 -1.20 6.22 17.38
C PHE A 385 -1.71 6.21 15.93
N GLU A 386 -2.92 6.70 15.70
CA GLU A 386 -3.49 6.80 14.35
C GLU A 386 -2.75 7.86 13.51
N VAL A 387 -2.34 8.98 14.12
CA VAL A 387 -1.50 9.99 13.47
C VAL A 387 -0.14 9.39 13.10
N ALA A 388 0.54 8.69 14.00
CA ALA A 388 1.82 8.04 13.74
C ALA A 388 1.76 7.00 12.61
N ALA A 389 0.67 6.21 12.55
CA ALA A 389 0.48 5.19 11.52
C ALA A 389 0.26 5.76 10.11
N SER A 390 -0.14 7.02 10.03
CA SER A 390 -0.59 7.63 8.79
C SER A 390 0.49 8.37 8.00
N GLY A 391 1.71 8.50 8.55
CA GLY A 391 2.86 9.06 7.83
C GLY A 391 2.72 10.54 7.43
N PHE A 392 2.07 11.36 8.26
CA PHE A 392 1.91 12.81 8.03
C PHE A 392 3.22 13.51 7.60
N GLY A 393 3.11 14.65 6.90
CA GLY A 393 4.27 15.45 6.50
C GLY A 393 5.02 14.95 5.26
N LEU A 394 4.96 13.67 4.91
CA LEU A 394 5.65 13.11 3.73
C LEU A 394 4.83 13.17 2.43
N GLY A 395 3.52 13.37 2.52
CA GLY A 395 2.60 13.38 1.37
C GLY A 395 2.66 14.65 0.54
N GLU A 396 2.10 14.65 -0.67
CA GLU A 396 1.95 15.86 -1.51
C GLU A 396 1.30 17.01 -0.73
N ASP A 397 0.21 16.71 -0.01
CA ASP A 397 -0.36 17.55 1.04
C ASP A 397 0.18 17.10 2.41
N PRO A 398 1.08 17.88 3.04
CA PRO A 398 1.70 17.49 4.30
C PRO A 398 0.70 17.50 5.48
N LYS A 399 -0.46 18.15 5.32
CA LYS A 399 -1.51 18.26 6.34
C LYS A 399 -2.50 17.10 6.31
N LYS A 400 -2.31 16.13 5.42
CA LYS A 400 -3.17 14.96 5.28
C LYS A 400 -2.37 13.67 5.52
N PRO A 401 -3.03 12.61 5.98
CA PRO A 401 -2.42 11.29 6.06
C PRO A 401 -2.00 10.79 4.66
N ILE A 402 -1.02 9.90 4.58
CA ILE A 402 -0.64 9.24 3.33
C ILE A 402 -1.78 8.33 2.86
N ASP A 403 -2.13 8.48 1.59
CA ASP A 403 -3.07 7.60 0.89
C ASP A 403 -2.64 7.45 -0.56
N CYS A 404 -2.55 6.22 -1.04
CA CYS A 404 -2.01 5.91 -2.37
C CYS A 404 -2.83 6.49 -3.54
N LYS A 405 -4.04 6.98 -3.29
CA LYS A 405 -4.93 7.55 -4.32
C LYS A 405 -5.09 9.06 -4.20
N THR A 406 -5.12 9.59 -2.99
CA THR A 406 -5.53 10.97 -2.71
C THR A 406 -4.42 11.82 -2.10
N ASN A 407 -3.39 11.21 -1.51
CA ASN A 407 -2.24 11.93 -0.94
C ASN A 407 -0.99 11.02 -0.91
N PRO A 408 -0.41 10.66 -2.07
CA PRO A 408 0.78 9.83 -2.12
C PRO A 408 1.99 10.57 -1.52
N ILE A 409 3.05 9.81 -1.18
CA ILE A 409 4.34 10.38 -0.76
C ILE A 409 4.88 11.27 -1.88
N ASP A 410 5.29 12.48 -1.51
CA ASP A 410 5.84 13.47 -2.43
C ASP A 410 7.28 13.09 -2.80
N VAL A 411 7.47 12.70 -4.06
CA VAL A 411 8.77 12.25 -4.59
C VAL A 411 9.19 13.04 -5.82
N ASP A 412 10.49 13.21 -5.99
CA ASP A 412 11.05 13.69 -7.25
C ASP A 412 10.68 12.72 -8.38
N LYS A 413 10.06 13.24 -9.44
CA LYS A 413 9.47 12.42 -10.51
C LYS A 413 10.50 11.64 -11.33
N TYR A 414 11.78 12.01 -11.28
CA TYR A 414 12.86 11.42 -12.07
C TYR A 414 13.74 10.47 -11.27
N THR A 415 13.82 10.66 -9.95
CA THR A 415 14.70 9.88 -9.06
C THR A 415 13.94 9.07 -8.01
N ASN A 416 12.65 9.36 -7.78
CA ASN A 416 11.82 8.85 -6.69
C ASN A 416 12.39 9.13 -5.28
N LEU A 417 13.26 10.13 -5.15
CA LEU A 417 13.72 10.62 -3.86
C LEU A 417 12.57 11.33 -3.14
N VAL A 418 12.35 11.02 -1.86
CA VAL A 418 11.30 11.66 -1.04
C VAL A 418 11.69 13.12 -0.77
N LEU A 419 10.84 14.05 -1.19
CA LEU A 419 11.14 15.49 -1.16
C LEU A 419 11.07 16.07 0.25
N LYS A 420 10.19 15.54 1.09
CA LYS A 420 9.91 16.04 2.44
C LYS A 420 10.59 15.20 3.54
N ALA A 421 11.59 14.40 3.18
CA ALA A 421 12.36 13.62 4.15
C ALA A 421 13.25 14.54 5.01
N PRO A 422 13.51 14.20 6.30
CA PRO A 422 14.38 15.01 7.17
C PRO A 422 15.85 15.04 6.70
N GLN A 423 16.26 14.06 5.90
CA GLN A 423 17.56 14.02 5.26
C GLN A 423 17.53 13.26 3.93
N LYS A 424 18.56 13.48 3.11
CA LYS A 424 18.72 12.77 1.83
C LYS A 424 18.87 11.27 2.03
N GLY A 425 18.52 10.51 1.00
CA GLY A 425 18.69 9.06 0.95
C GLY A 425 17.43 8.25 1.25
N LEU A 426 16.29 8.89 1.51
CA LEU A 426 14.99 8.22 1.54
C LEU A 426 14.33 8.26 0.16
N TYR A 427 13.97 7.10 -0.36
CA TYR A 427 13.24 6.89 -1.61
C TYR A 427 11.93 6.16 -1.32
N ALA A 428 10.94 6.32 -2.19
CA ALA A 428 9.69 5.57 -2.12
C ALA A 428 9.25 5.14 -3.52
N MET A 429 8.57 4.00 -3.65
CA MET A 429 8.05 3.52 -4.93
C MET A 429 6.78 2.69 -4.78
N GLY A 430 6.13 2.38 -5.91
CA GLY A 430 4.89 1.60 -5.94
C GLY A 430 3.68 2.39 -5.43
N PRO A 431 2.70 1.74 -4.79
CA PRO A 431 1.49 2.41 -4.34
C PRO A 431 1.72 3.62 -3.43
N LEU A 432 2.81 3.65 -2.66
CA LEU A 432 3.17 4.78 -1.80
C LEU A 432 3.32 6.10 -2.56
N VAL A 433 3.74 6.04 -3.83
CA VAL A 433 3.93 7.22 -4.70
C VAL A 433 2.85 7.36 -5.76
N GLY A 434 1.73 6.64 -5.59
CA GLY A 434 0.59 6.65 -6.52
C GLY A 434 0.68 5.63 -7.66
N ASP A 435 1.75 4.83 -7.73
CA ASP A 435 1.93 3.77 -8.73
C ASP A 435 1.15 2.50 -8.32
N ASN A 436 -0.18 2.59 -8.40
CA ASN A 436 -1.11 1.58 -7.90
C ASN A 436 -1.22 0.30 -8.77
N PHE A 437 -0.61 0.28 -9.96
CA PHE A 437 -0.64 -0.88 -10.86
C PHE A 437 0.77 -1.44 -11.07
N VAL A 438 0.88 -2.76 -11.10
CA VAL A 438 2.17 -3.48 -11.24
C VAL A 438 3.00 -2.98 -12.43
N ARG A 439 2.35 -2.64 -13.56
CA ARG A 439 3.01 -2.10 -14.75
C ARG A 439 3.82 -0.82 -14.51
N PHE A 440 3.53 -0.07 -13.45
CA PHE A 440 4.22 1.17 -13.11
C PHE A 440 5.42 0.95 -12.16
N ILE A 441 5.48 -0.19 -11.46
CA ILE A 441 6.52 -0.49 -10.46
C ILE A 441 7.92 -0.51 -11.07
N ALA A 442 8.09 -1.10 -12.26
CA ALA A 442 9.38 -1.17 -12.95
C ALA A 442 9.96 0.22 -13.28
N GLY A 443 9.09 1.21 -13.54
CA GLY A 443 9.49 2.59 -13.78
C GLY A 443 10.11 3.24 -12.54
N GLY A 444 9.48 3.05 -11.38
CA GLY A 444 10.00 3.51 -10.09
C GLY A 444 11.34 2.89 -9.73
N ALA A 445 11.45 1.56 -9.84
CA ALA A 445 12.69 0.84 -9.56
C ALA A 445 13.86 1.33 -10.43
N LEU A 446 13.64 1.47 -11.74
CA LEU A 446 14.67 1.95 -12.67
C LEU A 446 15.11 3.39 -12.35
N SER A 447 14.17 4.25 -11.99
CA SER A 447 14.44 5.63 -11.62
C SER A 447 15.32 5.73 -10.37
N ILE A 448 15.03 4.92 -9.34
CA ILE A 448 15.86 4.83 -8.13
C ILE A 448 17.25 4.28 -8.47
N ALA A 449 17.32 3.15 -9.18
CA ALA A 449 18.59 2.53 -9.56
C ALA A 449 19.47 3.49 -10.38
N SER A 450 18.90 4.23 -11.33
CA SER A 450 19.60 5.25 -12.12
C SER A 450 20.11 6.41 -11.25
N SER A 451 19.29 6.89 -10.30
CA SER A 451 19.69 7.92 -9.34
C SER A 451 20.87 7.47 -8.47
N LEU A 452 20.82 6.24 -7.96
CA LEU A 452 21.88 5.66 -7.14
C LEU A 452 23.17 5.46 -7.95
N ASN A 453 23.06 4.95 -9.18
CA ASN A 453 24.22 4.74 -10.04
C ASN A 453 24.93 6.06 -10.39
N LYS A 454 24.19 7.13 -10.69
CA LYS A 454 24.79 8.46 -10.91
C LYS A 454 25.54 8.97 -9.69
N GLN A 455 24.97 8.79 -8.50
CA GLN A 455 25.62 9.20 -7.26
C GLN A 455 26.88 8.37 -6.98
N ILE A 456 26.93 7.09 -7.37
CA ILE A 456 28.16 6.28 -7.23
C ILE A 456 29.23 6.82 -8.18
N VAL A 457 28.89 6.98 -9.47
CA VAL A 457 29.82 7.47 -10.51
C VAL A 457 30.32 8.90 -10.26
N GLU A 458 29.53 9.76 -9.61
CA GLU A 458 29.93 11.13 -9.27
C GLU A 458 30.77 11.22 -7.99
N ASN A 459 30.77 10.18 -7.14
CA ASN A 459 31.55 10.14 -5.89
C ASN A 459 32.83 9.28 -5.99
N ASP A 460 32.95 8.47 -7.04
CA ASP A 460 34.20 7.82 -7.50
C ASP A 460 35.00 8.77 -8.39
#